data_AF-A0A944NWF3-F1
#
_entry.id   AF-A0A944NWF3-F1
#
_cell.length_a   1.000
_cell.length_b   1.000
_cell.length_c   1.000
_cell.angle_alpha   90.00
_cell.angle_beta   90.00
_cell.angle_gamma   90.00
#
_symmetry.space_group_name_H-M   'P 1'
#
loop_
_entity.id
_entity.type
_entity.pdbx_description
1 polymer ?
#
loop_
_entity_poly.entity_id
_entity_poly.type
_entity_poly.pdbx_seq_one_letter_code
_entity_poly.pdbx_strand_id
1 'polypeptide(L)' 'SLEDMQSVSPGITEAVYDVLTVEDALNSRNSFGGTAPANVEGAVAEARKRYLDE' A
#
# COMPACT_ATOMS: atom_id res chain seq x y z
N SER A 1 -2.45 -16.22 -16.32
CA SER A 1 -3.61 -16.93 -15.73
C SER A 1 -3.26 -17.35 -14.30
N LEU A 2 -4.21 -17.89 -13.52
CA LEU A 2 -3.88 -18.44 -12.19
C LEU A 2 -2.92 -19.64 -12.30
N GLU A 3 -3.12 -20.48 -13.31
CA GLU A 3 -2.30 -21.64 -13.62
C GLU A 3 -0.84 -21.27 -13.90
N ASP A 4 -0.61 -20.18 -14.64
CA ASP A 4 0.74 -19.65 -14.88
C ASP A 4 1.44 -19.24 -13.57
N MET A 5 0.72 -18.59 -12.65
CA MET A 5 1.27 -18.18 -11.34
C MET A 5 1.54 -19.39 -10.45
N GLN A 6 0.64 -20.38 -10.43
CA GLN A 6 0.79 -21.62 -9.68
C GLN A 6 1.94 -22.50 -10.18
N SER A 7 2.29 -22.39 -11.47
CA SER A 7 3.48 -23.07 -12.04
C SER A 7 4.80 -22.62 -11.36
N VAL A 8 4.84 -21.40 -10.81
CA VAL A 8 5.99 -20.85 -10.07
C VAL A 8 5.85 -21.12 -8.57
N SER A 9 4.66 -20.88 -8.01
CA SER A 9 4.37 -21.05 -6.59
C SER A 9 2.98 -21.67 -6.39
N PRO A 10 2.89 -22.96 -6.05
CA PRO A 10 1.61 -23.66 -5.91
C PRO A 10 0.68 -23.10 -4.83
N GLY A 11 1.21 -22.29 -3.90
CA GLY A 11 0.42 -21.66 -2.84
C GLY A 11 -0.38 -20.43 -3.29
N ILE A 12 -0.20 -19.95 -4.53
CA ILE A 12 -0.97 -18.82 -5.04
C ILE A 12 -2.41 -19.27 -5.31
N THR A 13 -3.37 -18.54 -4.72
CA THR A 13 -4.81 -18.81 -4.84
C THR A 13 -5.49 -17.69 -5.63
N GLU A 14 -6.78 -17.85 -5.92
CA GLU A 14 -7.60 -16.79 -6.56
C GLU A 14 -7.59 -15.47 -5.80
N ALA A 15 -7.37 -15.49 -4.48
CA ALA A 15 -7.26 -14.29 -3.64
C ALA A 15 -6.12 -13.34 -4.05
N VAL A 16 -5.19 -13.78 -4.91
CA VAL A 16 -4.17 -12.90 -5.47
C VAL A 16 -4.80 -11.75 -6.27
N TYR A 17 -5.92 -11.99 -6.95
CA TYR A 17 -6.58 -10.96 -7.76
C TYR A 17 -7.22 -9.85 -6.93
N ASP A 18 -7.48 -10.12 -5.64
CA ASP A 18 -8.07 -9.14 -4.72
C ASP A 18 -7.09 -8.04 -4.30
N VAL A 19 -5.79 -8.18 -4.60
CA VAL A 19 -4.72 -7.27 -4.13
C VAL A 19 -3.83 -6.72 -5.24
N LEU A 20 -4.16 -6.99 -6.51
CA LEU A 20 -3.35 -6.59 -7.67
C LEU A 20 -3.80 -5.25 -8.28
N THR A 21 -4.34 -4.34 -7.46
CA THR A 21 -4.62 -2.95 -7.86
C THR A 21 -3.50 -2.01 -7.40
N VAL A 22 -3.47 -0.79 -7.96
CA VAL A 22 -2.51 0.24 -7.53
C VAL A 22 -2.87 0.72 -6.11
N GLU A 23 -4.16 0.81 -5.82
CA GLU A 23 -4.72 1.19 -4.53
C GLU A 23 -4.27 0.21 -3.44
N ASP A 24 -4.37 -1.10 -3.69
CA ASP A 24 -3.92 -2.13 -2.74
C ASP A 24 -2.40 -2.07 -2.54
N ALA A 25 -1.65 -1.86 -3.62
CA ALA A 25 -0.21 -1.71 -3.55
C ALA A 25 0.19 -0.53 -2.65
N LEU A 26 -0.49 0.62 -2.77
CA LEU A 26 -0.24 1.79 -1.92
C LEU A 26 -0.68 1.57 -0.47
N ASN A 27 -1.89 1.04 -0.25
CA ASN A 27 -2.43 0.78 1.08
C ASN A 27 -1.58 -0.20 1.89
N SER A 28 -0.92 -1.17 1.23
CA SER A 28 -0.02 -2.11 1.88
C SER A 28 1.27 -1.47 2.45
N ARG A 29 1.64 -0.26 1.99
CA ARG A 29 2.84 0.47 2.45
C ARG A 29 2.50 1.32 3.68
N ASN A 30 1.96 0.68 4.71
CA ASN A 30 1.42 1.31 5.91
C ASN A 30 2.41 1.42 7.09
N SER A 31 3.61 0.86 7.01
CA SER A 31 4.68 1.12 7.98
C SER A 31 4.94 2.62 8.14
N PHE A 32 5.44 3.05 9.30
CA PHE A 32 5.76 4.45 9.57
C PHE A 32 6.61 5.06 8.43
N GLY A 33 6.16 6.20 7.89
CA GLY A 33 6.79 6.88 6.76
C GLY A 33 6.51 6.28 5.38
N GLY A 34 5.68 5.23 5.30
CA GLY A 34 5.29 4.60 4.05
C GLY A 34 4.27 5.42 3.23
N THR A 35 4.02 4.99 1.99
CA THR A 35 3.21 5.72 1.00
C THR A 35 1.71 5.46 1.11
N ALA A 36 1.25 4.71 2.11
CA ALA A 36 -0.18 4.55 2.36
C ALA A 36 -0.85 5.93 2.54
N PRO A 37 -2.04 6.19 1.95
CA PRO A 37 -2.71 7.47 2.05
C PRO A 37 -2.84 8.01 3.48
N ALA A 38 -3.19 7.14 4.44
CA ALA A 38 -3.29 7.53 5.85
C ALA A 38 -1.96 8.05 6.45
N ASN A 39 -0.82 7.46 6.04
CA ASN A 39 0.49 7.94 6.46
C ASN A 39 0.84 9.27 5.82
N VAL A 40 0.50 9.46 4.54
CA VAL A 40 0.73 10.72 3.82
C VAL A 40 -0.11 11.85 4.42
N GLU A 41 -1.38 11.59 4.74
CA GLU A 41 -2.26 12.54 5.43
C GLU A 41 -1.68 12.97 6.79
N GLY A 42 -1.22 12.00 7.60
CA GLY A 42 -0.56 12.28 8.87
C GLY A 42 0.73 13.09 8.69
N ALA A 43 1.57 12.72 7.72
CA ALA A 43 2.81 13.44 7.41
C ALA A 43 2.54 14.88 6.94
N VAL A 44 1.49 15.10 6.15
CA VAL A 44 1.06 16.45 5.73
C VAL A 44 0.60 17.27 6.94
N ALA A 45 -0.18 16.70 7.85
CA ALA A 45 -0.63 17.39 9.06
C ALA A 45 0.55 17.80 9.96
N GLU A 46 1.50 16.89 10.21
CA GLU A 46 2.70 17.18 10.99
C GLU A 46 3.61 18.21 10.32
N ALA A 47 3.76 18.14 8.99
CA ALA A 47 4.53 19.12 8.24
C ALA A 47 3.90 20.52 8.32
N ARG A 48 2.56 20.62 8.20
CA ARG A 48 1.84 21.89 8.37
C ARG A 48 2.12 22.48 9.75
N LYS A 49 1.95 21.68 10.81
CA LYS A 49 2.22 22.12 12.18
C LYS A 49 3.66 22.60 12.38
N ARG A 50 4.63 21.90 11.78
CA ARG A 50 6.05 22.20 11.97
C ARG A 50 6.51 23.46 11.22
N TYR A 51 5.91 23.74 10.06
CA TYR A 51 6.48 24.70 9.12
C TYR A 51 5.54 25.86 8.76
N LEU A 52 4.25 25.77 9.07
CA LEU A 52 3.23 26.74 8.64
C LEU A 52 2.39 27.33 9.78
N ASP A 53 2.47 26.81 10.99
CA ASP A 53 1.83 27.44 12.16
C ASP A 53 2.77 28.56 12.70
N GLU A 54 2.25 29.78 12.91
CA GLU A 54 2.97 30.95 13.47
C GLU A 54 3.32 30.80 14.96
#